data_AF-A0A9Q5P2K6-F1
#
_entry.id   AF-A0A9Q5P2K6-F1
#
_cell.length_a   1.000
_cell.length_b   1.000
_cell.length_c   1.000
_cell.angle_alpha   90.00
_cell.angle_beta   90.00
_cell.angle_gamma   90.00
#
_symmetry.space_group_name_H-M   'P 1'
#
loop_
_entity.id
_entity.type
_entity.pdbx_description
1 polymer ?
#
loop_
_entity_poly.entity_id
_entity_poly.type
_entity_poly.pdbx_seq_one_letter_code
_entity_poly.pdbx_strand_id
1 'polypeptide(L)'
;MFQKGYFENSLTIIGSGLNELTTDEFREKVKNAIQNNIENSKEIGAFLKRLFYKQQDANSKDSYQKFLEMSLELDDKFDLKENRLFYLAMSPKFFGVATNHLKESGLTNVKGVMRIIIEKPFGDDLKSAKN
;
A
#
# COMPACT_ATOMS: atom_id res chain seq x y z
N MET A 1 -12.15 -8.55 7.30
CA MET A 1 -12.26 -8.91 5.88
C MET A 1 -11.42 -10.15 5.55
N PHE A 2 -10.13 -10.16 5.90
CA PHE A 2 -9.29 -11.36 5.72
C PHE A 2 -9.84 -12.60 6.45
N GLN A 3 -10.12 -12.51 7.76
CA GLN A 3 -10.78 -13.57 8.55
C GLN A 3 -12.18 -13.96 8.02
N LYS A 4 -12.81 -13.10 7.20
CA LYS A 4 -14.11 -13.39 6.56
C LYS A 4 -13.98 -14.05 5.18
N GLY A 5 -12.76 -14.36 4.73
CA GLY A 5 -12.50 -15.03 3.45
C GLY A 5 -12.65 -14.16 2.20
N TYR A 6 -12.85 -12.84 2.32
CA TYR A 6 -13.11 -11.96 1.15
C TYR A 6 -11.95 -11.83 0.16
N PHE A 7 -10.75 -12.27 0.55
CA PHE A 7 -9.52 -12.04 -0.20
C PHE A 7 -8.78 -13.32 -0.58
N GLU A 8 -9.40 -14.50 -0.38
CA GLU A 8 -8.85 -15.84 -0.62
C GLU A 8 -7.31 -15.87 -0.66
N ASN A 9 -6.74 -15.83 -1.87
CA ASN A 9 -5.30 -15.87 -2.11
C ASN A 9 -4.75 -14.70 -2.94
N SER A 10 -5.58 -13.70 -3.29
CA SER A 10 -5.23 -12.63 -4.23
C SER A 10 -5.08 -11.28 -3.52
N LEU A 11 -4.40 -11.26 -2.38
CA LEU A 11 -4.11 -10.04 -1.64
C LEU A 11 -2.66 -10.03 -1.19
N THR A 12 -2.02 -8.89 -1.44
CA THR A 12 -0.80 -8.45 -0.75
C THR A 12 -1.00 -7.02 -0.29
N ILE A 13 -0.40 -6.68 0.85
CA ILE A 13 -0.40 -5.31 1.38
C ILE A 13 1.05 -4.88 1.51
N ILE A 14 1.40 -3.78 0.87
CA ILE A 14 2.72 -3.16 1.04
C ILE A 14 2.54 -1.92 1.91
N GLY A 15 3.08 -1.98 3.13
CA GLY A 15 3.25 -0.80 3.96
C GLY A 15 4.37 0.07 3.40
N SER A 16 4.20 1.39 3.48
CA SER A 16 5.21 2.34 3.02
C SER A 16 5.28 3.56 3.94
N GLY A 17 6.45 4.19 3.97
CA GLY A 17 6.71 5.40 4.74
C GLY A 17 8.19 5.74 4.83
N LEU A 18 8.51 6.82 5.53
CA LEU A 18 9.89 7.34 5.62
C LEU A 18 10.82 6.48 6.48
N ASN A 19 10.27 5.69 7.40
CA ASN A 19 11.07 4.86 8.30
C ASN A 19 11.75 3.74 7.53
N GLU A 20 13.03 3.51 7.80
CA GLU A 20 13.71 2.31 7.34
C GLU A 20 13.24 1.14 8.22
N LEU A 21 12.45 0.24 7.64
CA LEU A 21 11.96 -0.97 8.28
C LEU A 21 12.12 -2.14 7.31
N THR A 22 12.43 -3.30 7.85
CA THR A 22 12.33 -4.57 7.14
C THR A 22 10.86 -5.02 7.07
N THR A 23 10.58 -5.93 6.14
CA THR A 23 9.25 -6.56 6.07
C THR A 23 8.90 -7.32 7.36
N ASP A 24 9.87 -7.93 8.03
CA ASP A 24 9.62 -8.70 9.25
C ASP A 24 9.35 -7.80 10.46
N GLU A 25 10.07 -6.68 10.59
CA GLU A 25 9.74 -5.66 11.59
C GLU A 25 8.35 -5.06 11.38
N PHE A 26 7.98 -4.82 10.12
CA PHE A 26 6.63 -4.37 9.79
C PHE A 26 5.57 -5.40 10.17
N ARG A 27 5.80 -6.69 9.88
CA ARG A 27 4.89 -7.78 10.27
C ARG A 27 4.70 -7.86 11.77
N GLU A 28 5.76 -7.77 12.56
CA GLU A 28 5.64 -7.80 14.02
C GLU A 28 4.89 -6.57 14.54
N LYS A 29 5.12 -5.37 13.98
CA LYS A 29 4.31 -4.18 14.31
C LYS A 29 2.82 -4.38 14.01
N VAL A 30 2.49 -4.91 12.83
CA VAL A 30 1.09 -5.16 12.46
C VAL A 30 0.46 -6.23 13.35
N LYS A 31 1.16 -7.33 13.61
CA LYS A 31 0.73 -8.40 14.51
C LYS A 31 0.42 -7.87 15.91
N ASN A 32 1.30 -7.06 16.48
CA ASN A 32 1.09 -6.44 17.79
C ASN A 32 -0.11 -5.47 17.80
N ALA A 33 -0.34 -4.74 16.70
CA ALA A 33 -1.47 -3.81 16.58
C ALA A 33 -2.83 -4.54 16.51
N ILE A 34 -2.88 -5.75 15.93
CA ILE A 34 -4.12 -6.48 15.73
C ILE A 34 -4.33 -7.65 16.70
N GLN A 35 -3.36 -7.93 17.59
CA GLN A 35 -3.37 -9.11 18.47
C GLN A 35 -4.67 -9.28 19.29
N ASN A 36 -5.28 -8.18 19.72
CA ASN A 36 -6.52 -8.20 20.51
C ASN A 36 -7.79 -8.47 19.68
N ASN A 37 -7.67 -8.52 18.35
CA ASN A 37 -8.77 -8.71 17.39
C ASN A 37 -8.61 -9.99 16.56
N ILE A 38 -7.78 -10.93 17.02
CA ILE A 38 -7.53 -12.21 16.36
C ILE A 38 -8.44 -13.27 16.97
N GLU A 39 -9.34 -13.83 16.16
CA GLU A 39 -10.18 -14.97 16.57
C GLU A 39 -9.46 -16.31 16.33
N ASN A 40 -8.61 -16.39 15.29
CA ASN A 40 -7.89 -17.61 14.90
C ASN A 40 -6.39 -17.37 14.63
N SER A 41 -5.52 -18.02 15.42
CA SER A 41 -4.06 -17.87 15.34
C SER A 41 -3.39 -18.55 14.12
N LYS A 42 -4.10 -19.42 13.39
CA LYS A 42 -3.57 -19.97 12.12
C LYS A 42 -3.78 -18.99 10.95
N GLU A 43 -4.91 -18.30 10.94
CA GLU A 43 -5.26 -17.33 9.89
C GLU A 43 -4.36 -16.09 9.95
N ILE A 44 -3.94 -15.67 11.13
CA ILE A 44 -2.99 -14.55 11.27
C ILE A 44 -1.64 -14.87 10.61
N GLY A 45 -1.12 -16.10 10.75
CA GLY A 45 0.14 -16.48 10.13
C GLY A 45 0.08 -16.41 8.59
N ALA A 46 -1.06 -16.82 8.01
CA ALA A 46 -1.30 -16.67 6.58
C ALA A 46 -1.43 -15.20 6.16
N PHE A 47 -2.13 -14.38 6.95
CA PHE A 47 -2.25 -12.94 6.70
C PHE A 47 -0.90 -12.22 6.72
N LEU A 48 -0.07 -12.45 7.75
CA LEU A 48 1.22 -11.79 7.89
C LEU A 48 2.16 -12.08 6.71
N LYS A 49 2.07 -13.27 6.11
CA LYS A 49 2.83 -13.62 4.88
C LYS A 49 2.42 -12.81 3.66
N ARG A 50 1.25 -12.16 3.68
CA ARG A 50 0.77 -11.24 2.64
C ARG A 50 1.21 -9.79 2.88
N LEU A 51 1.85 -9.51 4.02
CA LEU A 51 2.36 -8.19 4.35
C LEU A 51 3.81 -8.04 3.92
N PHE A 52 4.09 -6.89 3.32
CA PHE A 52 5.39 -6.46 2.84
C PHE A 52 5.62 -5.00 3.25
N TYR A 53 6.87 -4.57 3.27
CA TYR A 53 7.22 -3.18 3.52
C TYR A 53 8.26 -2.69 2.52
N LYS A 54 8.08 -1.44 2.08
CA LYS A 54 9.10 -0.71 1.33
C LYS A 54 9.19 0.71 1.86
N GLN A 55 10.38 1.13 2.25
CA GLN A 55 10.63 2.53 2.57
C GLN A 55 10.31 3.39 1.35
N GLN A 56 9.52 4.44 1.56
CA GLN A 56 9.02 5.28 0.50
C GLN A 56 8.98 6.75 0.91
N ASP A 57 9.65 7.59 0.10
CA ASP A 57 9.56 9.04 0.20
C ASP A 57 8.72 9.58 -0.96
N ALA A 58 7.65 10.30 -0.64
CA ALA A 58 6.74 10.89 -1.60
C ALA A 58 7.45 11.82 -2.60
N ASN A 59 8.59 12.42 -2.22
CA ASN A 59 9.34 13.36 -3.05
C ASN A 59 10.45 12.69 -3.89
N SER A 60 10.75 11.41 -3.67
CA SER A 60 11.86 10.71 -4.33
C SER A 60 11.38 9.85 -5.48
N LYS A 61 11.68 10.23 -6.73
CA LYS A 61 11.32 9.44 -7.92
C LYS A 61 11.95 8.03 -7.91
N ASP A 62 13.20 7.92 -7.46
CA ASP A 62 13.91 6.64 -7.33
C ASP A 62 13.17 5.69 -6.37
N SER A 63 12.58 6.23 -5.31
CA SER A 63 11.79 5.46 -4.36
C SER A 63 10.56 4.81 -5.02
N TYR A 64 9.89 5.51 -5.95
CA TYR A 64 8.76 4.94 -6.69
C TYR A 64 9.18 3.87 -7.71
N GLN A 65 10.37 3.96 -8.29
CA GLN A 65 10.89 2.89 -9.17
C GLN A 65 11.12 1.59 -8.39
N LYS A 66 11.78 1.69 -7.23
CA LYS A 66 11.96 0.55 -6.32
C LYS A 66 10.63 -0.01 -5.79
N PHE A 67 9.61 0.83 -5.70
CA PHE A 67 8.27 0.42 -5.31
C PHE A 67 7.52 -0.29 -6.45
N LEU A 68 7.72 0.15 -7.70
CA LEU A 68 7.25 -0.55 -8.89
C LEU A 68 7.87 -1.94 -8.99
N GLU A 69 9.19 -2.05 -8.87
CA GLU A 69 9.92 -3.33 -8.92
C GLU A 69 9.31 -4.35 -7.94
N MET A 70 9.17 -3.95 -6.67
CA MET A 70 8.56 -4.81 -5.65
C MET A 70 7.10 -5.16 -5.98
N SER A 71 6.34 -4.21 -6.52
CA SER A 71 4.93 -4.46 -6.90
C SER A 71 4.83 -5.50 -8.01
N LEU A 72 5.71 -5.44 -9.01
CA LEU A 72 5.75 -6.41 -10.11
C LEU A 72 6.19 -7.80 -9.64
N GLU A 73 7.19 -7.87 -8.76
CA GLU A 73 7.60 -9.14 -8.13
C GLU A 73 6.45 -9.80 -7.35
N LEU A 74 5.67 -9.00 -6.62
CA LEU A 74 4.53 -9.51 -5.85
C LEU A 74 3.34 -9.87 -6.73
N ASP A 75 3.10 -9.11 -7.80
CA ASP A 75 2.07 -9.42 -8.80
C ASP A 75 2.29 -10.81 -9.41
N ASP A 76 3.54 -11.14 -9.79
CA ASP A 76 3.92 -12.46 -10.32
C ASP A 76 3.84 -13.56 -9.24
N LYS A 77 4.46 -13.31 -8.08
CA LYS A 77 4.54 -14.29 -6.99
C LYS A 77 3.19 -14.74 -6.46
N PHE A 78 2.20 -13.84 -6.44
CA PHE A 78 0.89 -14.10 -5.84
C PHE A 78 -0.28 -14.05 -6.84
N ASP A 79 0.01 -13.98 -8.14
CA ASP A 79 -0.98 -13.96 -9.23
C ASP A 79 -2.09 -12.92 -9.02
N LEU A 80 -1.72 -11.67 -8.72
CA LEU A 80 -2.64 -10.60 -8.28
C LEU A 80 -3.45 -9.96 -9.41
N LYS A 81 -3.22 -10.39 -10.66
CA LYS A 81 -3.84 -9.86 -11.89
C LYS A 81 -3.67 -8.33 -12.04
N GLU A 82 -2.60 -7.78 -11.47
CA GLU A 82 -2.25 -6.36 -11.54
C GLU A 82 -3.37 -5.44 -10.99
N ASN A 83 -4.24 -5.89 -10.09
CA ASN A 83 -5.18 -4.99 -9.41
C ASN A 83 -4.45 -4.19 -8.34
N ARG A 84 -4.58 -2.85 -8.36
CA ARG A 84 -3.88 -1.96 -7.42
C ARG A 84 -4.82 -0.99 -6.73
N LEU A 85 -4.70 -0.90 -5.41
CA LEU A 85 -5.38 0.08 -4.58
C LEU A 85 -4.32 0.84 -3.78
N PHE A 86 -4.19 2.14 -4.06
CA PHE A 86 -3.31 3.03 -3.33
C PHE A 86 -4.10 3.76 -2.25
N TYR A 87 -3.71 3.58 -0.99
CA TYR A 87 -4.31 4.28 0.14
C TYR A 87 -3.34 5.36 0.62
N LEU A 88 -3.66 6.63 0.36
CA LEU A 88 -2.78 7.76 0.69
C LEU A 88 -3.08 8.26 2.12
N ALA A 89 -2.59 7.52 3.12
CA ALA A 89 -2.64 7.91 4.53
C ALA A 89 -1.55 8.94 4.88
N MET A 90 -1.53 10.08 4.17
CA MET A 90 -0.52 11.14 4.31
C MET A 90 -1.16 12.53 4.35
N SER A 91 -0.36 13.56 4.66
CA SER A 91 -0.83 14.94 4.68
C SER A 91 -1.31 15.39 3.28
N PRO A 92 -2.41 16.17 3.17
CA PRO A 92 -2.98 16.57 1.89
C PRO A 92 -2.02 17.27 0.93
N LYS A 93 -1.05 18.02 1.45
CA LYS A 93 -0.02 18.70 0.65
C LYS A 93 0.81 17.74 -0.21
N PHE A 94 0.85 16.45 0.12
CA PHE A 94 1.61 15.44 -0.63
C PHE A 94 0.76 14.70 -1.65
N PHE A 95 -0.57 14.86 -1.69
CA PHE A 95 -1.42 14.09 -2.60
C PHE A 95 -1.04 14.31 -4.06
N GLY A 96 -0.90 15.55 -4.51
CA GLY A 96 -0.51 15.85 -5.90
C GLY A 96 0.88 15.31 -6.27
N VAL A 97 1.87 15.46 -5.37
CA VAL A 97 3.21 14.92 -5.60
C VAL A 97 3.17 13.40 -5.69
N ALA A 98 2.44 12.74 -4.78
CA ALA A 98 2.35 11.30 -4.75
C ALA A 98 1.63 10.73 -5.97
N THR A 99 0.48 11.29 -6.37
CA THR A 99 -0.26 10.82 -7.54
C THR A 99 0.52 11.05 -8.84
N ASN A 100 1.25 12.16 -8.96
CA ASN A 100 2.13 12.40 -10.10
C ASN A 100 3.25 11.37 -10.18
N HIS A 101 3.94 11.09 -9.07
CA HIS A 101 5.00 10.08 -9.06
C HIS A 101 4.47 8.65 -9.25
N LEU A 102 3.28 8.31 -8.75
CA LEU A 102 2.60 7.03 -9.06
C LEU A 102 2.38 6.88 -10.57
N LYS A 103 1.95 7.95 -11.25
CA LYS A 103 1.75 7.94 -12.70
C LYS A 103 3.07 7.86 -13.47
N GLU A 104 4.02 8.74 -13.16
CA GLU A 104 5.32 8.82 -13.85
C GLU A 104 6.14 7.55 -13.70
N SER A 105 6.08 6.89 -12.54
CA SER A 105 6.78 5.63 -12.32
C SER A 105 6.18 4.46 -13.09
N GLY A 106 4.92 4.55 -13.53
CA GLY A 106 4.19 3.43 -14.12
C GLY A 106 3.50 2.53 -13.10
N LEU A 107 3.48 2.90 -11.82
CA LEU A 107 2.72 2.18 -10.79
C LEU A 107 1.21 2.13 -11.08
N THR A 108 0.69 3.07 -11.86
CA THR A 108 -0.70 3.08 -12.31
C THR A 108 -0.94 2.34 -13.65
N ASN A 109 0.12 1.88 -14.32
CA ASN A 109 0.02 1.21 -15.62
C ASN A 109 -0.27 -0.27 -15.40
N VAL A 110 -1.53 -0.59 -15.13
CA VAL A 110 -1.97 -1.94 -14.84
C VAL A 110 -3.02 -2.41 -15.85
N LYS A 111 -3.10 -3.72 -16.06
CA LYS A 111 -4.21 -4.34 -16.81
C LYS A 111 -5.48 -4.49 -15.97
N GLY A 112 -5.33 -4.58 -14.66
CA GLY A 112 -6.43 -4.72 -13.71
C GLY A 112 -7.08 -3.39 -13.32
N VAL A 113 -7.84 -3.42 -12.24
CA VAL A 113 -8.45 -2.21 -11.67
C VAL A 113 -7.41 -1.42 -10.88
N MET A 114 -7.35 -0.11 -11.12
CA MET A 114 -6.58 0.84 -10.32
C MET A 114 -7.51 1.78 -9.55
N ARG A 115 -7.29 1.92 -8.24
CA ARG A 115 -8.01 2.86 -7.37
C ARG A 115 -7.05 3.62 -6.48
N ILE A 116 -7.37 4.89 -6.22
CA ILE A 116 -6.69 5.71 -5.23
C ILE A 116 -7.73 6.14 -4.19
N ILE A 117 -7.44 5.89 -2.92
CA ILE A 117 -8.22 6.35 -1.78
C ILE A 117 -7.41 7.44 -1.07
N ILE A 118 -8.06 8.57 -0.84
CA ILE A 118 -7.47 9.76 -0.25
C ILE A 118 -8.34 10.15 0.95
N GLU A 119 -7.71 10.34 2.10
CA GLU A 119 -8.40 10.79 3.31
C GLU A 119 -8.70 12.29 3.25
N LYS A 120 -9.86 12.69 3.81
CA LYS A 120 -10.22 14.11 3.94
C LYS A 120 -9.31 14.79 4.98
N PRO A 121 -9.00 16.10 4.85
CA PRO A 121 -9.63 17.08 3.96
C PRO A 121 -8.93 17.22 2.59
N PHE A 122 -9.69 17.67 1.58
CA PHE A 122 -9.18 18.01 0.24
C PHE A 122 -8.62 19.44 0.21
N GLY A 123 -7.69 19.75 1.12
CA GLY A 123 -7.22 21.11 1.37
C GLY A 123 -8.14 21.91 2.29
N ASP A 124 -7.66 23.08 2.72
CA ASP A 124 -8.36 23.96 3.67
C ASP A 124 -9.28 24.96 2.94
N ASP A 125 -9.20 25.06 1.61
CA ASP A 125 -10.02 25.97 0.79
C ASP A 125 -10.31 25.44 -0.63
N LEU A 126 -11.25 26.07 -1.33
CA LEU A 126 -11.67 25.68 -2.69
C LEU A 126 -10.53 25.72 -3.72
N LYS A 127 -9.49 26.54 -3.49
CA LYS A 127 -8.36 26.67 -4.41
C LYS A 127 -7.40 25.49 -4.26
N SER A 128 -7.13 25.05 -3.03
CA SER A 128 -6.32 23.87 -2.73
C SER A 128 -7.01 22.57 -3.12
N ALA A 129 -8.34 22.52 -3.15
CA ALA A 129 -9.12 21.35 -3.58
C ALA A 129 -9.15 21.10 -5.10
N LYS A 130 -8.72 22.06 -5.93
CA LYS A 130 -8.86 22.01 -7.41
C LYS A 130 -7.58 21.66 -8.17
N ASN A 131 -6.44 21.51 -7.50
CA ASN A 131 -5.13 21.29 -8.11
C ASN A 131 -4.57 19.90 -7.85
#